data_AF-A0A2V6QN17-F1
#
_entry.id   AF-A0A2V6QN17-F1
#
_cell.length_a   1.000
_cell.length_b   1.000
_cell.length_c   1.000
_cell.angle_alpha   90.00
_cell.angle_beta   90.00
_cell.angle_gamma   90.00
#
_symmetry.space_group_name_H-M   'P 1'
#
loop_
_entity.id
_entity.type
_entity.pdbx_description
1 polymer ?
#
loop_
_entity_poly.entity_id
_entity_poly.type
_entity_poly.pdbx_seq_one_letter_code
_entity_poly.pdbx_strand_id
1 'polypeptide(L)'
;MPNQTEPPVRYLFIVARDRPDILDQVKERLRGDARIEVIADRRYGQRRRSVVAREPERRGADRRRPTKSRDDLAVYPTLVVQKRVESYAELQQKVVAYADESRALREENGRLRAEVSSLETRLEALVSADAAFKADAIAQLTQAEEAVVALMARLRALTCDRGNDEPR
;
A
#
# COMPACT_ATOMS: atom_id res chain seq x y z
N MET A 1 -14.44 -23.85 39.05
CA MET A 1 -14.66 -22.86 37.98
C MET A 1 -13.29 -22.35 37.53
N PRO A 2 -12.79 -22.72 36.34
CA PRO A 2 -11.50 -22.21 35.89
C PRO A 2 -11.63 -20.72 35.49
N ASN A 3 -10.76 -19.87 36.03
CA ASN A 3 -10.75 -18.42 35.82
C ASN A 3 -10.57 -18.06 34.33
N GLN A 4 -11.41 -17.14 33.85
CA GLN A 4 -11.46 -16.63 32.47
C GLN A 4 -10.27 -15.71 32.10
N THR A 5 -9.14 -15.81 32.80
CA THR A 5 -8.01 -14.85 32.71
C THR A 5 -6.73 -15.44 32.12
N GLU A 6 -6.69 -16.72 31.75
CA GLU A 6 -5.47 -17.32 31.19
C GLU A 6 -5.43 -17.26 29.65
N PRO A 7 -4.36 -16.69 29.05
CA PRO A 7 -4.25 -16.58 27.59
C PRO A 7 -4.21 -17.97 26.91
N PRO A 8 -4.84 -18.13 25.72
CA PRO A 8 -4.93 -19.41 25.03
C PRO A 8 -3.65 -19.68 24.20
N VAL A 9 -3.16 -20.92 24.27
CA VAL A 9 -1.91 -21.47 23.69
C VAL A 9 -0.60 -20.88 24.21
N ARG A 10 -0.05 -21.48 25.26
CA ARG A 10 1.25 -21.09 25.85
C ARG A 10 2.43 -21.87 25.27
N TYR A 11 2.19 -23.01 24.61
CA TYR A 11 3.25 -23.90 24.15
C TYR A 11 3.01 -24.45 22.75
N LEU A 12 4.09 -24.56 21.99
CA LEU A 12 4.15 -25.21 20.68
C LEU A 12 4.96 -26.49 20.83
N PHE A 13 4.33 -27.62 20.53
CA PHE A 13 4.96 -28.94 20.51
C PHE A 13 5.29 -29.29 19.05
N ILE A 14 6.57 -29.26 18.72
CA ILE A 14 7.09 -29.49 17.38
C ILE A 14 7.61 -30.92 17.31
N VAL A 15 7.14 -31.70 16.34
CA VAL A 15 7.56 -33.10 16.11
C VAL A 15 8.39 -33.20 14.84
N ALA A 16 9.42 -34.04 14.84
CA ALA A 16 10.22 -34.33 13.66
C ALA A 16 9.37 -34.94 12.54
N ARG A 17 9.66 -34.59 11.30
CA ARG A 17 8.85 -34.98 10.12
C ARG A 17 8.91 -36.48 9.82
N ASP A 18 10.06 -37.09 10.04
CA ASP A 18 10.33 -38.51 9.74
C ASP A 18 9.68 -39.46 10.74
N ARG A 19 8.98 -38.93 11.75
CA ARG A 19 8.28 -39.68 12.80
C ARG A 19 6.78 -39.34 12.84
N PRO A 20 6.01 -39.71 11.79
CA PRO A 20 4.55 -39.50 11.78
C PRO A 20 3.84 -40.30 12.88
N ASP A 21 4.40 -41.44 13.27
CA ASP A 21 3.97 -42.25 14.42
C ASP A 21 3.89 -41.42 15.72
N ILE A 22 4.93 -40.63 15.97
CA ILE A 22 5.01 -39.76 17.15
C ILE A 22 4.03 -38.60 17.03
N LEU A 23 3.90 -38.01 15.83
CA LEU A 23 2.97 -36.91 15.60
C LEU A 23 1.53 -37.32 15.91
N ASP A 24 1.08 -38.47 15.42
CA ASP A 24 -0.27 -38.97 15.63
C ASP A 24 -0.51 -39.33 17.10
N GLN A 25 0.46 -39.97 17.75
CA GLN A 25 0.39 -40.29 19.17
C GLN A 25 0.30 -39.03 20.04
N VAL A 26 1.10 -38.00 19.74
CA VAL A 26 1.10 -36.75 20.52
C VAL A 26 -0.17 -35.95 20.26
N LYS A 27 -0.66 -35.90 19.02
CA LYS A 27 -1.94 -35.26 18.70
C LYS A 27 -3.10 -35.88 19.45
N GLU A 28 -3.15 -37.21 19.53
CA GLU A 28 -4.22 -37.88 20.27
C GLU A 28 -4.07 -37.70 21.78
N ARG A 29 -2.84 -37.78 22.31
CA ARG A 29 -2.57 -37.67 23.75
C ARG A 29 -2.76 -36.25 24.30
N LEU A 30 -2.46 -35.22 23.50
CA LEU A 30 -2.62 -33.81 23.87
C LEU A 30 -3.93 -33.21 23.33
N ARG A 31 -4.81 -34.06 22.79
CA ARG A 31 -6.11 -33.65 22.29
C ARG A 31 -6.93 -33.01 23.42
N GLY A 32 -7.37 -31.78 23.20
CA GLY A 32 -8.22 -31.04 24.15
C GLY A 32 -7.48 -30.10 25.10
N ASP A 33 -6.13 -30.12 25.16
CA ASP A 33 -5.40 -29.06 25.88
C ASP A 33 -5.23 -27.82 24.99
N ALA A 34 -6.12 -26.83 25.17
CA ALA A 34 -6.09 -25.56 24.45
C ALA A 34 -4.83 -24.71 24.68
N ARG A 35 -3.92 -25.14 25.58
CA ARG A 35 -2.65 -24.45 25.84
C ARG A 35 -1.50 -24.98 24.98
N ILE A 36 -1.68 -26.11 24.29
CA ILE A 36 -0.62 -26.76 23.53
C ILE A 36 -1.04 -26.96 22.08
N GLU A 37 -0.29 -26.35 21.16
CA GLU A 37 -0.45 -26.54 19.73
C GLU A 37 0.59 -27.57 19.25
N VAL A 38 0.14 -28.68 18.65
CA VAL A 38 1.04 -29.73 18.13
C VAL A 38 1.21 -29.55 16.63
N ILE A 39 2.44 -29.33 16.19
CA ILE A 39 2.79 -29.20 14.77
C ILE A 39 3.92 -30.14 14.40
N ALA A 40 3.96 -30.58 13.14
CA ALA A 40 5.16 -31.19 12.57
C ALA A 40 6.12 -30.10 12.14
N ASP A 41 7.43 -30.34 12.29
CA ASP A 41 8.45 -29.44 11.79
C ASP A 41 8.34 -29.29 10.27
N ARG A 42 8.26 -28.04 9.83
CA ARG A 42 8.10 -27.65 8.43
C ARG A 42 9.40 -27.20 7.77
N ARG A 43 10.57 -27.42 8.40
CA ARG A 43 11.87 -27.00 7.86
C ARG A 43 12.19 -27.73 6.53
N TYR A 44 11.81 -27.03 5.45
CA TYR A 44 12.19 -27.12 4.04
C TYR A 44 11.73 -28.31 3.17
N GLY A 45 10.99 -27.99 2.10
CA GLY A 45 11.13 -28.75 0.85
C GLY A 45 9.91 -29.01 -0.03
N GLN A 46 9.02 -28.05 -0.32
CA GLN A 46 8.52 -27.94 -1.70
C GLN A 46 9.68 -27.43 -2.58
N ARG A 47 10.75 -28.21 -2.72
CA ARG A 47 11.47 -28.15 -3.97
C ARG A 47 10.52 -28.78 -4.96
N ARG A 48 9.97 -27.94 -5.83
CA ARG A 48 9.44 -28.35 -7.13
C ARG A 48 10.35 -29.48 -7.64
N ARG A 49 9.78 -30.63 -7.94
CA ARG A 49 10.47 -31.71 -8.64
C ARG A 49 10.93 -31.15 -10.00
N SER A 50 12.06 -30.47 -10.04
CA SER A 50 12.75 -30.10 -11.27
C SER A 50 13.98 -30.97 -11.37
N VAL A 51 13.93 -31.90 -12.31
CA VAL A 51 14.96 -32.88 -12.67
C VAL A 51 16.14 -32.16 -13.34
N VAL A 52 16.88 -31.35 -12.59
CA VAL A 52 18.14 -30.77 -13.08
C VAL A 52 19.18 -30.88 -11.99
N ALA A 53 20.19 -31.71 -12.25
CA ALA A 53 21.42 -31.76 -11.47
C ALA A 53 22.10 -30.39 -11.57
N ARG A 54 22.24 -29.70 -10.43
CA ARG A 54 23.01 -28.46 -10.33
C ARG A 54 24.22 -28.74 -9.44
N GLU A 55 25.39 -28.44 -9.98
CA GLU A 55 26.70 -28.58 -9.32
C GLU A 55 26.75 -27.84 -7.96
N PRO A 56 27.59 -28.30 -7.03
CA PRO A 56 27.60 -27.80 -5.66
C PRO A 56 28.35 -26.48 -5.58
N GLU A 57 27.65 -25.37 -5.81
CA GLU A 57 28.14 -24.04 -5.48
C GLU A 57 28.19 -23.88 -3.95
N ARG A 58 29.40 -24.07 -3.39
CA ARG A 58 29.73 -23.82 -1.99
C ARG A 58 29.58 -22.33 -1.69
N ARG A 59 28.45 -21.90 -1.13
CA ARG A 59 28.33 -20.72 -0.25
C ARG A 59 26.92 -20.64 0.36
N GLY A 60 26.80 -20.86 1.67
CA GLY A 60 25.60 -20.45 2.44
C GLY A 60 24.91 -21.50 3.35
N ALA A 61 25.51 -22.66 3.62
CA ALA A 61 24.85 -23.70 4.42
C ALA A 61 24.88 -23.51 5.95
N ASP A 62 25.69 -22.59 6.48
CA ASP A 62 26.09 -22.62 7.89
C ASP A 62 25.24 -21.75 8.85
N ARG A 63 24.29 -20.96 8.35
CA ARG A 63 23.48 -20.06 9.20
C ARG A 63 22.19 -20.66 9.74
N ARG A 64 21.91 -21.94 9.49
CA ARG A 64 20.58 -22.53 9.76
C ARG A 64 20.60 -23.88 10.47
N ARG A 65 21.77 -24.31 10.94
CA ARG A 65 21.89 -25.49 11.80
C ARG A 65 21.33 -25.13 13.19
N PRO A 66 20.61 -26.04 13.87
CA PRO A 66 20.26 -25.85 15.27
C PRO A 66 21.52 -25.43 16.05
N THR A 67 21.47 -24.26 16.70
CA THR A 67 22.61 -23.72 17.46
C THR A 67 22.92 -24.54 18.71
N LYS A 68 21.99 -25.41 19.11
CA LYS A 68 22.12 -26.33 20.22
C LYS A 68 21.68 -27.71 19.77
N SER A 69 22.41 -28.73 20.21
CA SER A 69 22.08 -30.14 19.96
C SER A 69 20.68 -30.53 20.45
N ARG A 70 20.19 -29.87 21.51
CA ARG A 70 18.85 -30.08 22.06
C ARG A 70 17.70 -29.60 21.16
N ASP A 71 18.00 -28.69 20.24
CA ASP A 71 17.02 -28.14 19.30
C ASP A 71 17.06 -28.88 17.95
N ASP A 72 17.92 -29.89 17.83
CA ASP A 72 18.07 -30.70 16.62
C ASP A 72 17.04 -31.82 16.61
N LEU A 73 16.04 -31.66 15.74
CA LEU A 73 14.96 -32.64 15.57
C LEU A 73 15.42 -33.97 14.97
N ALA A 74 16.63 -34.02 14.38
CA ALA A 74 17.25 -35.28 13.97
C ALA A 74 17.79 -36.08 15.16
N VAL A 75 18.10 -35.41 16.28
CA VAL A 75 18.60 -36.04 17.51
C VAL A 75 17.48 -36.23 18.52
N TYR A 76 16.64 -35.21 18.70
CA TYR A 76 15.48 -35.22 19.60
C TYR A 76 14.21 -35.03 18.78
N PRO A 77 13.43 -36.08 18.51
CA PRO A 77 12.30 -36.02 17.58
C PRO A 77 11.14 -35.14 18.05
N THR A 78 11.25 -34.50 19.21
CA THR A 78 10.24 -33.58 19.76
C THR A 78 10.92 -32.37 20.39
N LEU A 79 10.29 -31.20 20.24
CA LEU A 79 10.73 -29.91 20.80
C LEU A 79 9.52 -29.16 21.35
N VAL A 80 9.64 -28.59 22.55
CA VAL A 80 8.57 -27.77 23.16
C VAL A 80 9.05 -26.34 23.31
N VAL A 81 8.31 -25.39 22.75
CA VAL A 81 8.65 -23.96 22.78
C VAL A 81 7.51 -23.19 23.43
N GLN A 82 7.82 -22.25 24.32
CA GLN A 82 6.80 -21.35 24.86
C GLN A 82 6.45 -20.28 23.82
N LYS A 83 5.18 -20.22 23.43
CA LYS A 83 4.63 -19.15 22.59
C LYS A 83 4.22 -18.02 23.51
N ARG A 84 4.85 -16.85 23.38
CA ARG A 84 4.37 -15.65 24.06
C ARG A 84 3.02 -15.28 23.44
N VAL A 85 1.99 -15.24 24.26
CA VAL A 85 0.68 -14.71 23.91
C VAL A 85 0.45 -13.48 24.76
N GLU A 86 -0.04 -12.43 24.12
CA GLU A 86 -0.34 -11.17 24.80
C GLU A 86 -1.44 -11.41 25.83
N SER A 87 -1.26 -10.84 27.02
CA SER A 87 -2.28 -10.93 28.05
C SER A 87 -3.53 -10.15 27.63
N TYR A 88 -4.67 -10.48 28.23
CA TYR A 88 -5.91 -9.76 27.96
C TYR A 88 -5.77 -8.24 28.24
N ALA A 89 -5.03 -7.86 29.28
CA ALA A 89 -4.76 -6.45 29.59
C ALA A 89 -3.90 -5.75 28.51
N GLU A 90 -2.86 -6.42 28.00
CA GLU A 90 -2.06 -5.90 26.88
C GLU A 90 -2.91 -5.75 25.61
N LEU A 91 -3.78 -6.72 25.32
CA LEU A 91 -4.70 -6.65 24.18
C LEU A 91 -5.71 -5.51 24.35
N GLN A 92 -6.27 -5.33 25.55
CA GLN A 92 -7.17 -4.21 25.83
C GLN A 92 -6.48 -2.86 25.64
N GLN A 93 -5.23 -2.71 26.11
CA GLN A 93 -4.45 -1.50 25.88
C GLN A 93 -4.23 -1.23 24.39
N LYS A 94 -3.92 -2.26 23.60
CA LYS A 94 -3.78 -2.12 22.15
C LYS A 94 -5.07 -1.72 21.46
N VAL A 95 -6.21 -2.30 21.86
CA VAL A 95 -7.51 -1.94 21.29
C VAL A 95 -7.82 -0.46 21.54
N VAL A 96 -7.55 0.05 22.74
CA VAL A 96 -7.70 1.47 23.06
C VAL A 96 -6.76 2.33 22.21
N ALA A 97 -5.47 1.98 22.15
CA ALA A 97 -4.49 2.71 21.35
C ALA A 97 -4.85 2.75 19.86
N TYR A 98 -5.27 1.62 19.28
CA TYR A 98 -5.72 1.55 17.90
C TYR A 98 -7.02 2.32 17.67
N ALA A 99 -7.92 2.39 18.66
CA ALA A 99 -9.14 3.19 18.55
C ALA A 99 -8.83 4.69 18.51
N ASP A 100 -7.87 5.14 19.33
CA ASP A 100 -7.40 6.52 19.34
C ASP A 100 -6.65 6.88 18.05
N GLU A 101 -5.75 6.00 17.57
CA GLU A 101 -5.07 6.16 16.29
C GLU A 101 -6.09 6.23 15.13
N SER A 102 -7.06 5.32 15.12
CA SER A 102 -8.12 5.31 14.10
C SER A 102 -8.99 6.57 14.16
N ARG A 103 -9.15 7.20 15.33
CA ARG A 103 -9.87 8.47 15.45
C ARG A 103 -9.06 9.61 14.85
N ALA A 104 -7.80 9.73 15.22
CA ALA A 104 -6.88 10.74 14.70
C ALA A 104 -6.79 10.68 13.17
N LEU A 105 -6.64 9.47 12.60
CA LEU A 105 -6.60 9.28 11.14
C LEU A 105 -7.90 9.70 10.46
N ARG A 106 -9.07 9.49 11.09
CA ARG A 106 -10.35 9.94 10.53
C ARG A 106 -10.49 11.45 10.55
N GLU A 107 -10.03 12.09 11.63
CA GLU A 107 -10.02 13.54 11.73
C GLU A 107 -9.10 14.16 10.67
N GLU A 108 -7.90 13.62 10.49
CA GLU A 108 -6.97 14.05 9.45
C GLU A 108 -7.54 13.86 8.04
N ASN A 109 -8.13 12.69 7.76
CA ASN A 109 -8.83 12.46 6.49
C ASN A 109 -9.96 13.46 6.26
N GLY A 110 -10.69 13.82 7.32
CA GLY A 110 -11.73 14.86 7.25
C GLY A 110 -11.15 16.22 6.85
N ARG A 111 -10.02 16.62 7.47
CA ARG A 111 -9.33 17.88 7.14
C ARG A 111 -8.83 17.90 5.70
N LEU A 112 -8.14 16.84 5.27
CA LEU A 112 -7.59 16.76 3.91
C LEU A 112 -8.69 16.81 2.84
N ARG A 113 -9.84 16.16 3.08
CA ARG A 113 -10.98 16.25 2.16
C ARG A 113 -11.56 17.66 2.07
N ALA A 114 -11.65 18.37 3.19
CA ALA A 114 -12.08 19.75 3.18
C ALA A 114 -11.10 20.66 2.43
N GLU A 115 -9.79 20.43 2.60
CA GLU A 115 -8.75 21.15 1.87
C GLU A 115 -8.80 20.87 0.36
N VAL A 116 -8.94 19.61 -0.05
CA VAL A 116 -9.10 19.23 -1.45
C VAL A 116 -10.32 19.92 -2.07
N SER A 117 -11.48 19.87 -1.40
CA SER A 117 -12.69 20.52 -1.91
C SER A 117 -12.53 22.05 -2.04
N SER A 118 -11.83 22.68 -1.10
CA SER A 118 -11.49 24.11 -1.17
C SER A 118 -10.58 24.43 -2.35
N LEU A 119 -9.55 23.60 -2.58
CA LEU A 119 -8.62 23.77 -3.69
C LEU A 119 -9.29 23.54 -5.04
N GLU A 120 -10.17 22.55 -5.15
CA GLU A 120 -10.99 22.30 -6.35
C GLU A 120 -11.84 23.53 -6.69
N THR A 121 -12.57 24.06 -5.69
CA THR A 121 -13.38 25.28 -5.86
C THR A 121 -12.52 26.47 -6.34
N ARG A 122 -11.32 26.63 -5.76
CA ARG A 122 -10.40 27.70 -6.14
C ARG A 122 -9.87 27.51 -7.56
N LEU A 123 -9.59 26.27 -7.97
CA LEU A 123 -9.13 25.95 -9.31
C LEU A 123 -10.21 26.24 -10.34
N GLU A 124 -11.45 25.84 -10.09
CA GLU A 124 -12.59 26.14 -10.96
C GLU A 124 -12.81 27.65 -11.14
N ALA A 125 -12.69 28.42 -10.06
CA ALA A 125 -12.77 29.88 -10.12
C ALA A 125 -11.65 30.48 -10.99
N LEU A 126 -10.41 29.99 -10.85
CA LEU A 126 -9.28 30.45 -11.66
C LEU A 126 -9.43 30.08 -13.13
N VAL A 127 -9.89 28.86 -13.44
CA VAL A 127 -10.16 28.43 -14.83
C VAL A 127 -11.26 29.29 -15.45
N SER A 128 -12.31 29.60 -14.69
CA SER A 128 -13.40 30.47 -15.17
C SER A 128 -12.91 31.90 -15.43
N ALA A 129 -12.05 32.43 -14.54
CA ALA A 129 -11.44 33.75 -14.72
C ALA A 129 -10.50 33.81 -15.93
N ASP A 130 -9.68 32.77 -16.15
CA ASP A 130 -8.79 32.66 -17.30
C ASP A 130 -9.58 32.55 -18.62
N ALA A 131 -10.67 31.77 -18.63
CA ALA A 131 -11.57 31.69 -19.79
C ALA A 131 -12.20 33.04 -20.13
N ALA A 132 -12.66 33.79 -19.12
CA ALA A 132 -13.21 35.13 -19.31
C ALA A 132 -12.15 36.12 -19.84
N PHE A 133 -10.94 36.10 -19.27
CA PHE A 133 -9.83 36.93 -19.73
C PHE A 133 -9.46 36.63 -21.18
N LYS A 134 -9.38 35.34 -21.56
CA LYS A 134 -9.11 34.93 -22.94
C LYS A 134 -10.21 35.37 -23.90
N ALA A 135 -11.47 35.28 -23.50
CA ALA A 135 -12.59 35.74 -24.33
C ALA A 135 -12.52 37.25 -24.59
N ASP A 136 -12.21 38.06 -23.56
CA ASP A 136 -12.02 39.50 -23.70
C ASP A 136 -10.84 39.84 -24.63
N ALA A 137 -9.70 39.16 -24.46
CA ALA A 137 -8.54 39.34 -25.33
C ALA A 137 -8.85 38.99 -26.80
N ILE A 138 -9.60 37.91 -27.06
CA ILE A 138 -10.03 37.55 -28.41
C ILE A 138 -10.96 38.63 -28.98
N ALA A 139 -11.91 39.13 -28.20
CA ALA A 139 -12.82 40.20 -28.64
C ALA A 139 -12.05 41.48 -29.02
N GLN A 140 -11.08 41.88 -28.20
CA GLN A 140 -10.22 43.04 -28.49
C GLN A 140 -9.39 42.85 -29.76
N LEU A 141 -8.83 41.66 -29.98
CA LEU A 141 -8.08 41.35 -31.20
C LEU A 141 -9.00 41.40 -32.44
N THR A 142 -10.19 40.81 -32.38
CA THR A 142 -11.15 40.87 -33.50
C THR A 142 -11.57 42.31 -33.83
N GLN A 143 -11.79 43.15 -32.81
CA GLN A 143 -12.11 44.56 -33.01
C GLN A 143 -10.93 45.32 -33.65
N ALA A 144 -9.69 45.03 -33.23
CA ALA A 144 -8.51 45.63 -33.81
C ALA A 144 -8.31 45.21 -35.28
N GLU A 145 -8.53 43.93 -35.60
CA GLU A 145 -8.50 43.42 -36.98
C GLU A 145 -9.52 44.13 -37.88
N GLU A 146 -10.77 44.25 -37.42
CA GLU A 146 -11.83 44.97 -38.14
C GLU A 146 -11.47 46.44 -38.37
N ALA A 147 -10.92 47.12 -37.36
CA ALA A 147 -10.48 48.50 -37.48
C ALA A 147 -9.35 48.68 -38.51
N VAL A 148 -8.40 47.74 -38.54
CA VAL A 148 -7.29 47.74 -39.52
C VAL A 148 -7.83 47.49 -40.93
N VAL A 149 -8.75 46.53 -41.10
CA VAL A 149 -9.40 46.26 -42.39
C VAL A 149 -10.15 47.50 -42.88
N ALA A 150 -10.90 48.16 -42.02
CA ALA A 150 -11.61 49.40 -42.35
C ALA A 150 -10.66 50.53 -42.76
N LEU A 151 -9.54 50.69 -42.04
CA LEU A 151 -8.52 51.69 -42.37
C LEU A 151 -7.85 51.41 -43.72
N MET A 152 -7.53 50.14 -44.01
CA MET A 152 -7.00 49.73 -45.32
C MET A 152 -7.99 50.00 -46.45
N ALA A 153 -9.29 49.73 -46.25
CA ALA A 153 -10.32 50.02 -47.24
C ALA A 153 -10.42 51.53 -47.52
N ARG A 154 -10.39 52.37 -46.47
CA ARG A 154 -10.40 53.82 -46.60
C ARG A 154 -9.16 54.36 -47.32
N LEU A 155 -7.98 53.80 -47.02
CA LEU A 155 -6.74 54.17 -47.71
C LEU A 155 -6.83 53.86 -49.22
N ARG A 156 -7.34 52.68 -49.59
CA ARG A 156 -7.53 52.30 -51.00
C ARG A 156 -8.49 53.23 -51.74
N ALA A 157 -9.58 53.65 -51.09
CA ALA A 157 -10.52 54.61 -51.67
C ALA A 157 -9.83 55.95 -51.97
N LEU A 158 -9.05 56.49 -51.02
CA LEU A 158 -8.32 57.74 -51.19
C LEU A 158 -7.24 57.67 -52.28
N THR A 159 -6.59 56.53 -52.47
CA THR A 159 -5.59 56.37 -53.54
C THR A 159 -6.20 56.14 -54.92
N CYS A 160 -7.43 55.59 -55.00
CA CYS A 160 -8.14 55.47 -56.28
C CYS A 160 -8.67 56.82 -56.78
N ASP A 161 -9.17 57.69 -55.89
CA ASP A 161 -9.64 59.03 -56.28
C ASP A 161 -8.51 59.91 -56.84
N ARG A 162 -7.29 59.83 -56.28
CA ARG A 162 -6.12 60.57 -56.80
C ARG A 162 -5.66 60.13 -58.19
N GLY A 163 -6.04 58.94 -58.66
CA GLY A 163 -5.68 58.44 -59.99
C GLY A 163 -6.57 58.96 -61.13
N ASN A 164 -7.72 59.57 -60.80
CA ASN A 164 -8.65 60.15 -61.78
C ASN A 164 -8.44 61.66 -62.02
N ASP A 165 -7.51 62.29 -61.29
CA ASP A 165 -7.22 63.74 -61.34
C ASP A 165 -5.94 64.09 -62.14
N GLU A 166 -5.44 63.21 -63.01
CA GLU A 166 -4.40 63.60 -64.01
C GLU A 166 -5.03 63.97 -65.36
N PRO A 167 -5.13 65.26 -65.71
CA PRO A 167 -5.55 65.69 -67.04
C PRO A 167 -4.39 65.61 -68.05
N ARG A 168 -4.75 65.23 -69.28
CA ARG A 168 -3.92 65.32 -70.50
C ARG A 168 -3.52 66.75 -70.84
#